data_AF-A0A084VIV7-F1
#
_entry.id   AF-A0A084VIV7-F1
#
_cell.length_a   1.000
_cell.length_b   1.000
_cell.length_c   1.000
_cell.angle_alpha   90.00
_cell.angle_beta   90.00
_cell.angle_gamma   90.00
#
_symmetry.space_group_name_H-M   'P 1'
#
loop_
_entity.id
_entity.type
_entity.pdbx_description
1 polymer ?
#
loop_
_entity_poly.entity_id
_entity_poly.type
_entity_poly.pdbx_seq_one_letter_code
_entity_poly.pdbx_strand_id
1 'polypeptide(L)'
;MLASTIRSRQKAVLQQFVRWYSERNILKLSDRGFIQDVFPAESIDKARTMLGATTQAVYAGFDPTASSLHVGNLLVLIGLLHTQRAGHQPIALIGGATGLIGDPSGRKTERQQLEREIVEHNVSCIRQQIETIFSNHSRLFCEKPTSLKPVVVVNNADWYERYSFVEFMANVGRHFRMGAMLSRSSVQSRLHSESGMSFTEFSYQLFQAYDWLHLLRQYDCRFQLGGSDQMGNIMSGQELISRTESKEVFG
;
A
#
# COMPACT_ATOMS: atom_id res chain seq x y z
N MET A 1 61.85 -2.36 8.73
CA MET A 1 61.02 -3.06 9.73
C MET A 1 59.81 -2.19 10.15
N LEU A 2 59.08 -1.59 9.19
CA LEU A 2 57.95 -0.67 9.48
C LEU A 2 56.85 -0.66 8.40
N ALA A 3 56.86 -1.62 7.46
CA ALA A 3 55.88 -1.68 6.35
C ALA A 3 54.93 -2.90 6.41
N SER A 4 55.16 -3.85 7.33
CA SER A 4 54.36 -5.08 7.44
C SER A 4 53.23 -5.01 8.48
N THR A 5 53.20 -3.99 9.35
CA THR A 5 52.27 -3.94 10.49
C THR A 5 50.95 -3.21 10.18
N ILE A 6 50.83 -2.53 9.04
CA ILE A 6 49.63 -1.73 8.70
C ILE A 6 48.60 -2.53 7.89
N ARG A 7 48.99 -3.64 7.25
CA ARG A 7 48.08 -4.45 6.41
C ARG A 7 47.17 -5.41 7.18
N SER A 8 47.34 -5.59 8.49
CA SER A 8 46.53 -6.54 9.28
C SER A 8 45.36 -5.90 10.05
N ARG A 9 45.22 -4.56 10.05
CA ARG A 9 44.18 -3.87 10.86
C ARG A 9 43.00 -3.27 10.09
N GLN A 10 42.95 -3.38 8.77
CA GLN A 10 41.84 -2.80 7.96
C GLN A 10 40.78 -3.81 7.48
N LYS A 11 40.84 -5.09 7.89
CA LYS A 11 39.81 -6.09 7.51
C LYS A 11 38.64 -6.22 8.51
N ALA A 12 38.59 -5.40 9.56
CA ALA A 12 37.68 -5.64 10.69
C ALA A 12 36.46 -4.70 10.81
N VAL A 13 36.14 -3.84 9.83
CA VAL A 13 35.08 -2.81 10.01
C VAL A 13 33.89 -2.93 9.05
N LEU A 14 33.91 -3.84 8.07
CA LEU A 14 32.69 -4.24 7.37
C LEU A 14 32.13 -5.51 8.02
N GLN A 15 31.82 -5.44 9.31
CA GLN A 15 30.81 -6.34 9.84
C GLN A 15 29.52 -6.01 9.07
N GLN A 16 29.18 -6.91 8.16
CA GLN A 16 27.90 -6.95 7.49
C GLN A 16 26.85 -6.96 8.61
N PHE A 17 26.27 -5.80 8.93
CA PHE A 17 25.16 -5.68 9.87
C PHE A 17 23.93 -6.27 9.20
N VAL A 18 23.93 -7.59 9.01
CA VAL A 18 22.75 -8.29 8.54
C VAL A 18 21.85 -8.44 9.75
N ARG A 19 20.95 -7.46 9.95
CA ARG A 19 19.83 -7.62 10.87
C ARG A 19 18.85 -8.62 10.25
N TRP A 20 19.06 -9.89 10.58
CA TRP A 20 18.12 -10.97 10.25
C TRP A 20 16.81 -10.87 11.04
N TYR A 21 16.79 -10.06 12.10
CA TYR A 21 15.64 -9.88 12.97
C TYR A 21 14.73 -8.74 12.47
N SER A 22 13.51 -9.07 12.05
CA SER A 22 12.41 -8.12 11.98
C SER A 22 11.53 -8.38 13.19
N GLU A 23 11.28 -7.35 14.01
CA GLU A 23 10.25 -7.45 15.03
C GLU A 23 8.91 -7.78 14.35
N ARG A 24 8.11 -8.62 15.02
CA ARG A 24 6.78 -8.99 14.52
C ARG A 24 5.89 -7.75 14.37
N ASN A 25 6.01 -6.80 15.28
CA ASN A 25 5.26 -5.57 15.22
C ASN A 25 5.89 -4.58 14.23
N ILE A 26 5.34 -4.48 13.02
CA ILE A 26 5.85 -3.60 11.96
C ILE A 26 5.78 -2.10 12.31
N LEU A 27 5.01 -1.68 13.32
CA LEU A 27 4.96 -0.27 13.75
C LEU A 27 6.29 0.21 14.36
N LYS A 28 7.17 -0.71 14.76
CA LYS A 28 8.55 -0.42 15.20
C LYS A 28 9.43 0.17 14.10
N LEU A 29 8.97 0.13 12.86
CA LEU A 29 9.60 0.87 11.76
C LEU A 29 9.55 2.40 11.97
N SER A 30 8.71 2.91 12.88
CA SER A 30 8.76 4.30 13.36
C SER A 30 10.14 4.68 13.93
N ASP A 31 10.84 3.75 14.61
CA ASP A 31 12.20 3.98 15.13
C ASP A 31 13.23 4.25 14.01
N ARG A 32 12.88 3.91 12.77
CA ARG A 32 13.69 4.13 11.55
C ARG A 32 13.19 5.31 10.72
N GLY A 33 12.20 6.06 11.22
CA GLY A 33 11.53 7.13 10.48
C GLY A 33 10.73 6.66 9.27
N PHE A 34 10.38 5.36 9.21
CA PHE A 34 9.66 4.79 8.07
C PHE A 34 8.14 4.95 8.21
N ILE A 35 7.60 4.85 9.42
CA ILE A 35 6.19 5.12 9.72
C ILE A 35 6.07 6.59 10.12
N GLN A 36 5.32 7.35 9.33
CA GLN A 36 5.04 8.76 9.60
C GLN A 36 3.81 8.91 10.51
N ASP A 37 2.70 8.30 10.11
CA ASP A 37 1.40 8.39 10.78
C ASP A 37 0.75 7.00 10.85
N VAL A 38 -0.17 6.81 11.81
CA VAL A 38 -0.97 5.59 11.98
C VAL A 38 -2.39 5.96 12.32
N PHE A 39 -3.37 5.31 11.70
CA PHE A 39 -4.79 5.58 11.88
C PHE A 39 -5.58 4.32 12.23
N PRO A 40 -6.63 4.42 13.06
CA PRO A 40 -6.96 5.55 13.94
C PRO A 40 -5.93 5.71 15.07
N ALA A 41 -5.47 6.94 15.32
CA ALA A 41 -4.38 7.20 16.27
C ALA A 41 -4.73 6.78 17.71
N GLU A 42 -6.00 6.93 18.09
CA GLU A 42 -6.55 6.53 19.38
C GLU A 42 -6.52 5.01 19.62
N SER A 43 -6.39 4.21 18.54
CA SER A 43 -6.39 2.75 18.60
C SER A 43 -5.02 2.15 18.26
N ILE A 44 -3.95 2.94 18.33
CA ILE A 44 -2.59 2.47 18.03
C ILE A 44 -2.15 1.30 18.91
N ASP A 45 -2.55 1.26 20.18
CA ASP A 45 -2.19 0.16 21.08
C ASP A 45 -2.87 -1.15 20.66
N LYS A 46 -4.10 -1.10 20.16
CA LYS A 46 -4.77 -2.27 19.59
C LYS A 46 -4.04 -2.75 18.33
N ALA A 47 -3.66 -1.84 17.44
CA ALA A 47 -2.86 -2.16 16.26
C ALA A 47 -1.55 -2.87 16.66
N ARG A 48 -0.84 -2.33 17.66
CA ARG A 48 0.39 -2.93 18.21
C ARG A 48 0.15 -4.33 18.77
N THR A 49 -0.91 -4.52 19.56
CA THR A 49 -1.27 -5.82 20.12
C THR A 49 -1.57 -6.83 19.01
N MET A 50 -2.35 -6.45 17.99
CA MET A 50 -2.71 -7.35 16.90
C MET A 50 -1.50 -7.78 16.06
N LEU A 51 -0.62 -6.84 15.72
CA LEU A 51 0.62 -7.13 14.99
C LEU A 51 1.60 -7.95 15.85
N GLY A 52 1.63 -7.73 17.16
CA GLY A 52 2.47 -8.49 18.10
C GLY A 52 1.98 -9.90 18.42
N ALA A 53 0.67 -10.15 18.36
CA ALA A 53 0.07 -11.39 18.84
C ALA A 53 -0.26 -12.40 17.73
N THR A 54 -0.78 -11.95 16.59
CA THR A 54 -1.32 -12.84 15.55
C THR A 54 -0.84 -12.44 14.16
N THR A 55 -1.04 -13.31 13.17
CA THR A 55 -0.66 -13.04 11.79
C THR A 55 -1.69 -12.13 11.18
N GLN A 56 -1.27 -10.95 10.74
CA GLN A 56 -2.14 -9.99 10.06
C GLN A 56 -1.93 -10.05 8.55
N ALA A 57 -2.97 -9.71 7.79
CA ALA A 57 -2.85 -9.40 6.37
C ALA A 57 -2.72 -7.87 6.21
N VAL A 58 -1.68 -7.44 5.50
CA VAL A 58 -1.35 -6.03 5.27
C VAL A 58 -1.24 -5.81 3.77
N TYR A 59 -2.00 -4.85 3.24
CA TYR A 59 -1.96 -4.54 1.81
C TYR A 59 -1.39 -3.17 1.50
N ALA A 60 -0.87 -3.03 0.28
CA ALA A 60 -0.60 -1.72 -0.33
C ALA A 60 -1.03 -1.72 -1.80
N GLY A 61 -1.55 -0.59 -2.26
CA GLY A 61 -2.01 -0.38 -3.63
C GLY A 61 -0.92 0.17 -4.55
N PHE A 62 -0.94 -0.26 -5.82
CA PHE A 62 -0.02 0.19 -6.87
C PHE A 62 -0.80 0.44 -8.17
N ASP A 63 -0.99 1.71 -8.53
CA ASP A 63 -1.65 2.05 -9.78
C ASP A 63 -0.70 1.91 -10.99
N PRO A 64 -1.15 1.30 -12.10
CA PRO A 64 -0.34 0.99 -13.27
C PRO A 64 -0.13 2.19 -14.21
N THR A 65 0.48 3.25 -13.67
CA THR A 65 0.63 4.53 -14.39
C THR A 65 1.73 4.53 -15.44
N ALA A 66 2.64 3.56 -15.35
CA ALA A 66 3.74 3.33 -16.26
C ALA A 66 4.05 1.83 -16.26
N SER A 67 4.82 1.35 -17.24
CA SER A 67 5.23 -0.05 -17.33
C SER A 67 6.25 -0.45 -16.27
N SER A 68 6.77 0.50 -15.49
CA SER A 68 7.75 0.22 -14.43
C SER A 68 7.50 1.00 -13.15
N LEU A 69 7.74 0.32 -12.03
CA LEU A 69 7.78 0.96 -10.72
C LEU A 69 9.07 1.78 -10.59
N HIS A 70 8.97 2.97 -10.01
CA HIS A 70 10.13 3.81 -9.72
C HIS A 70 10.44 3.82 -8.21
N VAL A 71 11.51 4.52 -7.82
CA VAL A 71 12.00 4.60 -6.44
C VAL A 71 10.95 5.09 -5.42
N GLY A 72 9.93 5.83 -5.86
CA GLY A 72 8.83 6.27 -5.01
C GLY A 72 7.97 5.09 -4.53
N ASN A 73 7.70 4.15 -5.42
CA ASN A 73 6.94 2.93 -5.11
C ASN A 73 7.74 1.96 -4.24
N LEU A 74 9.08 2.06 -4.28
CA LEU A 74 9.96 1.18 -3.53
C LEU A 74 9.78 1.34 -2.02
N LEU A 75 9.49 2.55 -1.52
CA LEU A 75 9.27 2.77 -0.08
C LEU A 75 8.08 1.95 0.42
N VAL A 76 6.96 1.99 -0.30
CA VAL A 76 5.75 1.22 0.01
C VAL A 76 6.01 -0.29 -0.10
N LEU A 77 6.74 -0.73 -1.14
CA LEU A 77 7.15 -2.13 -1.27
C LEU A 77 8.03 -2.60 -0.13
N ILE A 78 9.00 -1.79 0.32
CA ILE A 78 9.83 -2.09 1.50
C ILE A 78 8.96 -2.30 2.73
N GLY A 79 7.86 -1.56 2.88
CA GLY A 79 6.86 -1.78 3.92
C GLY A 79 6.28 -3.19 3.86
N LEU A 80 5.86 -3.64 2.67
CA LEU A 80 5.37 -5.02 2.49
C LEU A 80 6.46 -6.09 2.67
N LEU A 81 7.72 -5.80 2.32
CA LEU A 81 8.84 -6.70 2.62
C LEU A 81 9.04 -6.84 4.13
N HIS A 82 8.94 -5.74 4.89
CA HIS A 82 8.99 -5.79 6.35
C HIS A 82 7.81 -6.55 6.95
N THR A 83 6.60 -6.37 6.41
CA THR A 83 5.43 -7.21 6.72
C THR A 83 5.74 -8.68 6.52
N GLN A 84 6.33 -9.06 5.39
CA GLN A 84 6.70 -10.46 5.11
C GLN A 84 7.68 -10.99 6.16
N ARG A 85 8.74 -10.23 6.47
CA ARG A 85 9.78 -10.61 7.44
C ARG A 85 9.24 -10.71 8.86
N ALA A 86 8.23 -9.91 9.19
CA ALA A 86 7.52 -9.98 10.47
C ALA A 86 6.59 -11.20 10.59
N GLY A 87 6.47 -12.03 9.54
CA GLY A 87 5.61 -13.21 9.52
C GLY A 87 4.13 -12.89 9.23
N HIS A 88 3.84 -11.68 8.77
CA HIS A 88 2.52 -11.26 8.30
C HIS A 88 2.32 -11.62 6.82
N GLN A 89 1.09 -11.55 6.34
CA GLN A 89 0.73 -11.80 4.95
C GLN A 89 0.77 -10.48 4.16
N PRO A 90 1.78 -10.23 3.31
CA PRO A 90 1.76 -9.07 2.43
C PRO A 90 0.80 -9.31 1.26
N ILE A 91 0.02 -8.28 0.94
CA ILE A 91 -0.85 -8.23 -0.23
C ILE A 91 -0.45 -7.02 -1.09
N ALA A 92 -0.10 -7.25 -2.35
CA ALA A 92 0.12 -6.19 -3.31
C ALA A 92 -1.09 -6.09 -4.23
N LEU A 93 -1.84 -4.99 -4.11
CA LEU A 93 -3.01 -4.72 -4.94
C LEU A 93 -2.58 -3.88 -6.14
N ILE A 94 -2.77 -4.42 -7.34
CA ILE A 94 -2.55 -3.69 -8.58
C ILE A 94 -3.86 -3.04 -9.00
N GLY A 95 -3.80 -1.74 -9.26
CA GLY A 95 -4.94 -0.91 -9.60
C GLY A 95 -5.38 -1.00 -11.06
N GLY A 96 -5.74 -2.17 -11.59
CA GLY A 96 -6.18 -2.28 -12.99
C GLY A 96 -7.40 -1.43 -13.33
N ALA A 97 -8.38 -1.33 -12.42
CA ALA A 97 -9.54 -0.45 -12.57
C ALA A 97 -9.24 0.98 -12.11
N THR A 98 -8.62 1.16 -10.95
CA THR A 98 -8.27 2.50 -10.40
C THR A 98 -7.28 3.24 -11.28
N GLY A 99 -6.41 2.53 -11.99
CA GLY A 99 -5.48 3.09 -12.97
C GLY A 99 -6.15 3.77 -14.17
N LEU A 100 -7.37 3.36 -14.52
CA LEU A 100 -8.20 4.01 -15.56
C LEU A 100 -8.88 5.30 -15.05
N ILE A 101 -9.13 5.37 -13.74
CA ILE A 101 -9.76 6.53 -13.08
C ILE A 101 -8.72 7.62 -12.82
N GLY A 102 -7.60 7.22 -12.20
CA GLY A 102 -6.50 8.10 -11.81
C GLY A 102 -6.69 8.76 -10.43
N ASP A 103 -5.71 8.56 -9.54
CA ASP A 103 -5.67 9.20 -8.22
C ASP A 103 -5.33 10.70 -8.32
N PRO A 104 -6.18 11.61 -7.78
CA PRO A 104 -5.86 13.03 -7.71
C PRO A 104 -4.87 13.41 -6.60
N SER A 105 -4.54 12.49 -5.69
CA SER A 105 -3.73 12.78 -4.49
C SER A 105 -2.32 13.28 -4.85
N GLY A 106 -1.91 14.39 -4.21
CA GLY A 106 -0.59 14.99 -4.42
C GLY A 106 -0.38 15.68 -5.78
N ARG A 107 -1.44 15.88 -6.59
CA ARG A 107 -1.35 16.45 -7.95
C ARG A 107 -2.10 17.76 -8.11
N LYS A 108 -1.63 18.60 -9.05
CA LYS A 108 -2.25 19.88 -9.44
C LYS A 108 -2.90 19.88 -10.82
N THR A 109 -2.62 18.87 -11.64
CA THR A 109 -3.09 18.76 -13.01
C THR A 109 -3.84 17.45 -13.20
N GLU A 110 -4.86 17.47 -14.05
CA GLU A 110 -5.57 16.26 -14.46
C GLU A 110 -4.62 15.31 -15.18
N ARG A 111 -4.85 14.01 -14.99
CA ARG A 111 -4.06 12.98 -15.63
C ARG A 111 -4.64 12.66 -17.00
N GLN A 112 -3.76 12.49 -17.99
CA GLN A 112 -4.19 11.92 -19.27
C GLN A 112 -4.64 10.47 -19.05
N GLN A 113 -5.86 10.17 -19.51
CA GLN A 113 -6.38 8.81 -19.50
C GLN A 113 -5.52 7.94 -20.40
N LEU A 114 -5.10 6.79 -19.87
CA LEU A 114 -4.39 5.78 -20.63
C LEU A 114 -5.41 4.87 -21.32
N GLU A 115 -5.08 4.42 -22.53
CA GLU A 115 -5.83 3.37 -23.21
C GLU A 115 -5.81 2.08 -22.38
N ARG A 116 -6.89 1.29 -22.47
CA ARG A 116 -7.06 0.07 -21.69
C ARG A 116 -5.92 -0.91 -21.94
N GLU A 117 -5.51 -1.04 -23.19
CA GLU A 117 -4.41 -1.92 -23.62
C GLU A 117 -3.08 -1.52 -22.96
N ILE A 118 -2.83 -0.22 -22.81
CA ILE A 118 -1.64 0.29 -22.11
C ILE A 118 -1.72 -0.02 -20.61
N VAL A 119 -2.89 0.15 -20.01
CA VAL A 119 -3.10 -0.19 -18.59
C VAL A 119 -2.89 -1.69 -18.35
N GLU A 120 -3.44 -2.56 -19.19
CA GLU A 120 -3.27 -4.01 -19.10
C GLU A 120 -1.80 -4.43 -19.26
N HIS A 121 -1.08 -3.82 -20.21
CA HIS A 121 0.37 -4.01 -20.35
C HIS A 121 1.11 -3.60 -19.08
N ASN A 122 0.82 -2.42 -18.53
CA ASN A 122 1.44 -1.91 -17.31
C ASN A 122 1.14 -2.81 -16.10
N VAL A 123 -0.09 -3.31 -15.96
CA VAL A 123 -0.49 -4.26 -14.92
C VAL A 123 0.38 -5.51 -14.97
N SER A 124 0.59 -6.09 -16.16
CA SER A 124 1.44 -7.28 -16.33
C SER A 124 2.89 -7.00 -15.93
N CYS A 125 3.46 -5.89 -16.40
CA CYS A 125 4.84 -5.52 -16.08
C CYS A 125 5.03 -5.25 -14.58
N ILE A 126 4.07 -4.57 -13.93
CA ILE A 126 4.14 -4.26 -12.49
C ILE A 126 4.01 -5.54 -11.67
N ARG A 127 3.09 -6.45 -12.02
CA ARG A 127 2.98 -7.77 -11.37
C ARG A 127 4.32 -8.50 -11.39
N GLN A 128 4.94 -8.61 -12.56
CA GLN A 128 6.23 -9.27 -12.70
C GLN A 128 7.34 -8.60 -11.88
N GLN A 129 7.36 -7.26 -11.82
CA GLN A 129 8.31 -6.51 -11.01
C GLN A 129 8.14 -6.78 -9.52
N ILE A 130 6.89 -6.78 -9.01
CA ILE A 130 6.60 -7.07 -7.61
C ILE A 130 7.05 -8.49 -7.26
N GLU A 131 6.68 -9.49 -8.06
CA GLU A 131 7.10 -10.87 -7.86
C GLU A 131 8.63 -11.03 -7.87
N THR A 132 9.30 -10.35 -8.81
CA THR A 132 10.77 -10.33 -8.91
C THR A 132 11.41 -9.71 -7.67
N ILE A 133 10.87 -8.60 -7.16
CA ILE A 133 11.36 -7.93 -5.95
C ILE A 133 11.23 -8.84 -4.73
N PHE A 134 10.08 -9.50 -4.54
CA PHE A 134 9.87 -10.44 -3.43
C PHE A 134 10.73 -11.70 -3.55
N SER A 135 10.93 -12.22 -4.76
CA SER A 135 11.85 -13.33 -5.04
C SER A 135 13.30 -12.95 -4.70
N ASN A 136 13.75 -11.78 -5.15
CA ASN A 136 15.07 -11.25 -4.82
C ASN A 136 15.24 -10.99 -3.33
N HIS A 137 14.23 -10.42 -2.65
CA HIS A 137 14.24 -10.24 -1.21
C HIS A 137 14.45 -11.58 -0.48
N SER A 138 13.70 -12.61 -0.88
CA SER A 138 13.79 -13.93 -0.27
C SER A 138 15.15 -14.59 -0.51
N ARG A 139 15.71 -14.45 -1.71
CA ARG A 139 17.00 -15.05 -2.11
C ARG A 139 18.22 -14.32 -1.53
N LEU A 140 18.18 -13.00 -1.43
CA LEU A 140 19.35 -12.17 -1.12
C LEU A 140 19.38 -11.68 0.34
N PHE A 141 18.22 -11.59 1.01
CA PHE A 141 18.09 -10.96 2.33
C PHE A 141 17.51 -11.89 3.41
N CYS A 142 17.33 -13.18 3.12
CA CYS A 142 16.76 -14.16 4.06
C CYS A 142 17.55 -15.48 4.06
N GLU A 143 18.06 -15.91 5.23
CA GLU A 143 18.80 -17.19 5.36
C GLU A 143 17.92 -18.43 5.17
N LYS A 144 16.63 -18.34 5.55
CA LYS A 144 15.65 -19.44 5.45
C LYS A 144 14.42 -19.02 4.64
N PRO A 145 14.51 -18.97 3.31
CA PRO A 145 13.43 -18.48 2.43
C PRO A 145 12.10 -19.23 2.61
N THR A 146 12.15 -20.53 2.92
CA THR A 146 10.97 -21.40 3.07
C THR A 146 10.07 -21.06 4.24
N SER A 147 10.49 -20.16 5.14
CA SER A 147 9.70 -19.69 6.27
C SER A 147 8.87 -18.44 5.97
N LEU A 148 9.07 -17.79 4.82
CA LEU A 148 8.38 -16.56 4.44
C LEU A 148 7.05 -16.88 3.76
N LYS A 149 6.01 -16.12 4.11
CA LYS A 149 4.74 -16.15 3.38
C LYS A 149 4.95 -15.56 1.98
N PRO A 150 4.45 -16.19 0.91
CA PRO A 150 4.50 -15.59 -0.43
C PRO A 150 3.69 -14.30 -0.46
N VAL A 151 4.07 -13.36 -1.31
CA VAL A 151 3.23 -12.19 -1.59
C VAL A 151 1.98 -12.62 -2.33
N VAL A 152 0.84 -12.09 -1.91
CA VAL A 152 -0.43 -12.25 -2.62
C VAL A 152 -0.57 -11.04 -3.54
N VAL A 153 -0.53 -11.25 -4.85
CA VAL A 153 -0.70 -10.17 -5.84
C VAL A 153 -2.10 -10.28 -6.44
N VAL A 154 -2.91 -9.24 -6.26
CA VAL A 154 -4.30 -9.18 -6.74
C VAL A 154 -4.49 -7.99 -7.67
N ASN A 155 -5.55 -8.02 -8.50
CA ASN A 155 -5.91 -6.92 -9.38
C ASN A 155 -7.33 -6.47 -9.10
N ASN A 156 -7.55 -5.18 -8.83
CA ASN A 156 -8.89 -4.70 -8.51
C ASN A 156 -9.86 -4.72 -9.70
N ALA A 157 -9.37 -4.79 -10.93
CA ALA A 157 -10.20 -5.05 -12.09
C ALA A 157 -11.04 -6.32 -11.94
N ASP A 158 -10.51 -7.35 -11.25
CA ASP A 158 -11.15 -8.66 -11.11
C ASP A 158 -12.53 -8.57 -10.43
N TRP A 159 -12.73 -7.64 -9.49
CA TRP A 159 -14.03 -7.42 -8.86
C TRP A 159 -14.84 -6.31 -9.52
N TYR A 160 -14.21 -5.28 -10.08
CA TYR A 160 -14.95 -4.21 -10.75
C TYR A 160 -15.56 -4.62 -12.08
N GLU A 161 -14.95 -5.56 -12.82
CA GLU A 161 -15.51 -6.06 -14.09
C GLU A 161 -16.90 -6.68 -13.91
N ARG A 162 -17.20 -7.20 -12.72
CA ARG A 162 -18.47 -7.86 -12.41
C ARG A 162 -19.38 -7.03 -11.52
N TYR A 163 -18.96 -5.82 -11.13
CA TYR A 163 -19.72 -5.00 -10.20
C TYR A 163 -20.40 -3.86 -10.95
N SER A 164 -21.72 -3.94 -11.09
CA SER A 164 -22.44 -2.92 -11.84
C SER A 164 -22.34 -1.56 -11.13
N PHE A 165 -22.28 -0.48 -11.92
CA PHE A 165 -22.23 0.88 -11.36
C PHE A 165 -23.42 1.16 -10.42
N VAL A 166 -24.62 0.67 -10.78
CA VAL A 166 -25.83 0.83 -9.95
C VAL A 166 -25.66 0.14 -8.60
N GLU A 167 -25.18 -1.10 -8.59
CA GLU A 167 -24.93 -1.83 -7.33
C GLU A 167 -23.79 -1.19 -6.54
N PHE A 168 -22.74 -0.70 -7.19
CA PHE A 168 -21.64 0.00 -6.53
C PHE A 168 -22.15 1.27 -5.83
N MET A 169 -22.93 2.10 -6.52
CA MET A 169 -23.51 3.29 -5.90
C MET A 169 -24.49 2.94 -4.77
N ALA A 170 -25.31 1.91 -4.97
CA ALA A 170 -26.27 1.45 -3.96
C ALA A 170 -25.60 0.85 -2.73
N ASN A 171 -24.48 0.13 -2.86
CA ASN A 171 -23.86 -0.58 -1.74
C ASN A 171 -22.68 0.17 -1.11
N VAL A 172 -21.95 0.96 -1.90
CA VAL A 172 -20.75 1.69 -1.48
C VAL A 172 -21.05 3.17 -1.39
N GLY A 173 -21.52 3.78 -2.49
CA GLY A 173 -21.76 5.22 -2.60
C GLY A 173 -22.66 5.80 -1.50
N ARG A 174 -23.68 5.05 -1.06
CA ARG A 174 -24.61 5.47 0.01
C ARG A 174 -23.96 5.73 1.38
N HIS A 175 -22.76 5.20 1.61
CA HIS A 175 -22.05 5.35 2.88
C HIS A 175 -21.20 6.64 2.94
N PHE A 176 -20.97 7.28 1.79
CA PHE A 176 -20.15 8.47 1.68
C PHE A 176 -20.97 9.75 1.78
N ARG A 177 -20.43 10.74 2.49
CA ARG A 177 -21.03 12.07 2.63
C ARG A 177 -20.19 13.08 1.86
N MET A 178 -20.82 13.80 0.94
CA MET A 178 -20.15 14.78 0.08
C MET A 178 -19.33 15.81 0.88
N GLY A 179 -19.88 16.36 1.97
CA GLY A 179 -19.17 17.33 2.80
C GLY A 179 -17.84 16.80 3.37
N ALA A 180 -17.84 15.54 3.83
CA ALA A 180 -16.64 14.90 4.35
C ALA A 180 -15.61 14.66 3.24
N MET A 181 -16.04 14.15 2.09
CA MET A 181 -15.17 13.93 0.93
C MET A 181 -14.53 15.23 0.41
N LEU A 182 -15.32 16.30 0.31
CA LEU A 182 -14.86 17.63 -0.14
C LEU A 182 -13.92 18.30 0.87
N SER A 183 -13.97 17.91 2.14
CA SER A 183 -13.12 18.47 3.20
C SER A 183 -11.69 17.90 3.20
N ARG A 184 -11.42 16.82 2.46
CA ARG A 184 -10.09 16.20 2.40
C ARG A 184 -9.09 17.16 1.74
N SER A 185 -7.90 17.30 2.33
CA SER A 185 -6.88 18.25 1.85
C SER A 185 -6.45 17.99 0.40
N SER A 186 -6.32 16.72 -0.02
CA SER A 186 -6.04 16.34 -1.41
C SER A 186 -7.14 16.81 -2.36
N VAL A 187 -8.40 16.64 -1.96
CA VAL A 187 -9.57 17.04 -2.74
C VAL A 187 -9.69 18.57 -2.82
N GLN A 188 -9.55 19.28 -1.70
CA GLN A 188 -9.57 20.74 -1.68
C GLN A 188 -8.48 21.34 -2.57
N SER A 189 -7.24 20.85 -2.43
CA SER A 189 -6.12 21.34 -3.23
C SER A 189 -6.36 21.20 -4.73
N ARG A 190 -6.98 20.09 -5.17
CA ARG A 190 -7.27 19.86 -6.57
C ARG A 190 -8.49 20.65 -7.05
N LEU A 191 -9.55 20.79 -6.24
CA LEU A 191 -10.69 21.65 -6.53
C LEU A 191 -10.31 23.13 -6.73
N HIS A 192 -9.31 23.62 -5.99
CA HIS A 192 -8.80 24.99 -6.12
C HIS A 192 -7.77 25.17 -7.24
N SER A 193 -7.41 24.11 -7.97
CA SER A 193 -6.50 24.21 -9.12
C SER A 193 -7.21 24.79 -10.35
N GLU A 194 -6.46 25.33 -11.30
CA GLU A 194 -7.02 25.99 -12.50
C GLU A 194 -7.95 25.09 -13.33
N SER A 195 -7.68 23.78 -13.36
CA SER A 195 -8.50 22.80 -14.07
C SER A 195 -9.59 22.15 -13.23
N GLY A 196 -9.73 22.53 -11.95
CA GLY A 196 -10.72 21.96 -11.04
C GLY A 196 -10.50 20.47 -10.76
N MET A 197 -11.57 19.71 -10.52
CA MET A 197 -11.53 18.25 -10.33
C MET A 197 -12.69 17.62 -11.09
N SER A 198 -12.42 16.55 -11.85
CA SER A 198 -13.48 15.81 -12.53
C SER A 198 -14.22 14.86 -11.58
N PHE A 199 -15.45 14.48 -11.92
CA PHE A 199 -16.21 13.50 -11.14
C PHE A 199 -15.50 12.13 -11.08
N THR A 200 -14.77 11.79 -12.14
CA THR A 200 -13.94 10.59 -12.22
C THR A 200 -12.85 10.62 -11.16
N GLU A 201 -12.04 11.69 -11.11
CA GLU A 201 -11.01 11.88 -10.07
C GLU A 201 -11.62 11.87 -8.66
N PHE A 202 -12.75 12.57 -8.47
CA PHE A 202 -13.43 12.64 -7.18
C PHE A 202 -13.89 11.26 -6.67
N SER A 203 -14.33 10.41 -7.59
CA SER A 203 -14.83 9.07 -7.29
C SER A 203 -13.73 8.09 -6.92
N TYR A 204 -12.45 8.36 -7.24
CA TYR A 204 -11.32 7.47 -6.96
C TYR A 204 -11.29 6.96 -5.51
N GLN A 205 -11.54 7.85 -4.54
CA GLN A 205 -11.53 7.49 -3.12
C GLN A 205 -12.60 6.44 -2.75
N LEU A 206 -13.72 6.34 -3.49
CA LEU A 206 -14.73 5.30 -3.27
C LEU A 206 -14.20 3.94 -3.73
N PHE A 207 -13.48 3.91 -4.85
CA PHE A 207 -12.91 2.69 -5.40
C PHE A 207 -11.82 2.16 -4.45
N GLN A 208 -10.87 3.00 -4.04
CA GLN A 208 -9.85 2.56 -3.08
C GLN A 208 -10.45 2.14 -1.73
N ALA A 209 -11.50 2.81 -1.26
CA ALA A 209 -12.21 2.41 -0.05
C ALA A 209 -12.86 1.03 -0.18
N TYR A 210 -13.52 0.76 -1.31
CA TYR A 210 -14.13 -0.53 -1.58
C TYR A 210 -13.08 -1.63 -1.75
N ASP A 211 -11.92 -1.33 -2.34
CA ASP A 211 -10.82 -2.28 -2.44
C ASP A 211 -10.41 -2.80 -1.05
N TRP A 212 -10.31 -1.91 -0.05
CA TRP A 212 -10.03 -2.35 1.32
C TRP A 212 -11.16 -3.22 1.87
N LEU A 213 -12.41 -2.82 1.70
CA LEU A 213 -13.56 -3.63 2.15
C LEU A 213 -13.57 -5.03 1.50
N HIS A 214 -13.26 -5.11 0.21
CA HIS A 214 -13.12 -6.36 -0.52
C HIS A 214 -12.01 -7.23 0.07
N LEU A 215 -10.82 -6.66 0.28
CA LEU A 215 -9.68 -7.38 0.87
C LEU A 215 -9.93 -7.79 2.32
N LEU A 216 -10.67 -7.00 3.09
CA LEU A 216 -11.10 -7.36 4.44
C LEU A 216 -12.02 -8.58 4.43
N ARG A 217 -12.95 -8.65 3.48
CA ARG A 217 -13.89 -9.78 3.34
C ARG A 217 -13.21 -11.05 2.86
N GLN A 218 -12.30 -10.94 1.89
CA GLN A 218 -11.63 -12.09 1.27
C GLN A 218 -10.43 -12.62 2.06
N TYR A 219 -9.63 -11.72 2.65
CA TYR A 219 -8.34 -12.06 3.24
C TYR A 219 -8.21 -11.68 4.73
N ASP A 220 -9.29 -11.20 5.36
CA ASP A 220 -9.23 -10.54 6.68
C ASP A 220 -8.14 -9.46 6.74
N CYS A 221 -7.97 -8.71 5.64
CA CYS A 221 -6.95 -7.66 5.54
C CYS A 221 -7.34 -6.42 6.35
N ARG A 222 -6.80 -6.34 7.56
CA ARG A 222 -7.10 -5.26 8.52
C ARG A 222 -6.12 -4.10 8.46
N PHE A 223 -5.05 -4.18 7.67
CA PHE A 223 -4.02 -3.16 7.61
C PHE A 223 -3.79 -2.70 6.17
N GLN A 224 -3.79 -1.39 5.96
CA GLN A 224 -3.38 -0.75 4.71
C GLN A 224 -2.07 0.00 4.93
N LEU A 225 -1.15 -0.05 3.96
CA LEU A 225 0.03 0.80 3.90
C LEU A 225 -0.03 1.66 2.64
N GLY A 226 0.44 2.90 2.74
CA GLY A 226 0.51 3.82 1.60
C GLY A 226 1.54 4.92 1.82
N GLY A 227 1.74 5.75 0.80
CA GLY A 227 2.48 7.00 0.93
C GLY A 227 1.71 8.01 1.78
N SER A 228 2.37 9.06 2.26
CA SER A 228 1.73 10.10 3.06
C SER A 228 0.65 10.89 2.30
N ASP A 229 0.74 10.92 0.97
CA ASP A 229 -0.28 11.44 0.06
C ASP A 229 -1.57 10.61 0.04
N GLN A 230 -1.52 9.33 0.44
CA GLN A 230 -2.66 8.39 0.44
C GLN A 230 -3.53 8.48 1.68
N MET A 231 -3.15 9.28 2.68
CA MET A 231 -3.86 9.37 3.97
C MET A 231 -5.37 9.61 3.80
N GLY A 232 -5.77 10.49 2.89
CA GLY A 232 -7.18 10.77 2.63
C GLY A 232 -7.96 9.55 2.13
N ASN A 233 -7.38 8.79 1.20
CA ASN A 233 -8.00 7.60 0.63
C ASN A 233 -8.06 6.45 1.65
N ILE A 234 -7.00 6.28 2.46
CA ILE A 234 -6.97 5.30 3.56
C ILE A 234 -8.08 5.58 4.57
N MET A 235 -8.25 6.85 4.98
CA MET A 235 -9.33 7.25 5.88
C MET A 235 -10.72 6.96 5.30
N SER A 236 -10.91 7.18 4.00
CA SER A 236 -12.17 6.84 3.32
C SER A 236 -12.48 5.34 3.36
N GLY A 237 -11.47 4.48 3.23
CA GLY A 237 -11.64 3.03 3.39
C GLY A 237 -12.01 2.63 4.82
N GLN A 238 -11.34 3.20 5.81
CA GLN A 238 -11.67 2.96 7.22
C GLN A 238 -13.08 3.42 7.58
N GLU A 239 -13.51 4.58 7.07
CA GLU A 239 -14.89 5.07 7.23
C GLU A 239 -15.90 4.10 6.62
N LEU A 240 -15.69 3.65 5.39
CA LEU A 240 -16.58 2.69 4.73
C LEU A 240 -16.68 1.38 5.53
N ILE A 241 -15.54 0.83 5.95
CA ILE A 241 -15.49 -0.41 6.73
C ILE A 241 -16.22 -0.25 8.06
N SER A 242 -16.00 0.86 8.79
CA SER A 242 -16.68 1.10 10.07
C SER A 242 -18.21 1.15 9.96
N ARG A 243 -18.73 1.53 8.78
CA ARG A 243 -20.17 1.62 8.49
C ARG A 243 -20.76 0.32 7.96
N THR A 244 -19.94 -0.65 7.55
CA THR A 244 -20.37 -1.86 6.83
C THR A 244 -19.99 -3.15 7.54
N GLU A 245 -18.93 -3.14 8.34
CA GLU A 245 -18.38 -4.30 9.04
C GLU A 245 -18.10 -3.95 10.50
N SER A 246 -18.33 -4.91 11.41
CA SER A 246 -17.96 -4.77 12.83
C SER A 246 -16.51 -5.19 13.08
N LYS A 247 -15.58 -4.73 12.22
CA LYS A 247 -14.15 -5.04 12.31
C LYS A 247 -13.33 -3.76 12.39
N GLU A 248 -12.34 -3.77 13.26
CA GLU A 248 -11.35 -2.70 13.35
C GLU A 248 -10.26 -2.89 12.30
N VAL A 249 -9.91 -1.80 11.61
CA VAL A 249 -8.90 -1.74 10.57
C VAL A 249 -8.00 -0.53 10.78
N PHE A 250 -6.76 -0.63 10.30
CA PHE A 250 -5.68 0.32 10.58
C PHE A 250 -4.93 0.71 9.31
N GLY A 251 -4.54 1.97 9.22
CA GLY A 251 -3.82 2.55 8.08
C GLY A 251 -2.52 3.20 8.49
#